data_AF-A0A433RFD1-F1
#
_entry.id   AF-A0A433RFD1-F1
#
_cell.length_a   1.000
_cell.length_b   1.000
_cell.length_c   1.000
_cell.angle_alpha   90.00
_cell.angle_beta   90.00
_cell.angle_gamma   90.00
#
_symmetry.space_group_name_H-M   'P 1'
#
loop_
_entity.id
_entity.type
_entity.pdbx_description
1 polymer ?
#
loop_
_entity_poly.entity_id
_entity_poly.type
_entity_poly.pdbx_seq_one_letter_code
_entity_poly.pdbx_strand_id
1 'polypeptide(L)'
;MTRLLDARTSQNSSFARSLAIPLLPPSQEALFAVVGLNCLDPSGIVRAEFTASVSIQYEPGGLRDVTISVYRQLVRGNAALSGTVLVYTATLSEPTLVDASVRVFTVSGNDYDIPAEENSAVKYTVYVSGNATGMVRVGPESFSASLYCD
;
A
#
# COMPACT_ATOMS: atom_id res chain seq x y z
N MET A 1 -3.30 15.97 23.26
CA MET A 1 -2.27 16.50 22.32
C MET A 1 -1.84 15.30 21.50
N THR A 2 -1.84 15.40 20.17
CA THR A 2 -1.43 14.29 19.31
C THR A 2 0.09 14.12 19.31
N ARG A 3 0.54 12.88 19.48
CA ARG A 3 1.95 12.49 19.49
C ARG A 3 2.24 11.55 18.32
N LEU A 4 3.31 11.82 17.59
CA LEU A 4 3.88 10.90 16.60
C LEU A 4 4.60 9.76 17.32
N LEU A 5 4.27 8.51 16.98
CA LEU A 5 4.89 7.31 17.51
C LEU A 5 6.04 6.81 16.62
N ASP A 6 5.80 6.71 15.31
CA ASP A 6 6.80 6.30 14.30
C ASP A 6 6.36 6.76 12.92
N ALA A 7 7.31 6.92 11.99
CA ALA A 7 7.05 7.23 10.59
C ALA A 7 8.12 6.57 9.71
N ARG A 8 7.69 5.81 8.71
CA ARG A 8 8.61 5.04 7.84
C ARG A 8 8.10 4.96 6.41
N THR A 9 9.04 4.67 5.51
CA THR A 9 8.80 4.54 4.08
C THR A 9 9.38 3.24 3.54
N SER A 10 8.63 2.57 2.69
CA SER A 10 9.07 1.50 1.81
C SER A 10 9.21 2.07 0.40
N GLN A 11 10.45 2.22 -0.08
CA GLN A 11 10.75 2.69 -1.43
C GLN A 11 11.18 1.51 -2.30
N ASN A 12 10.24 0.89 -3.00
CA ASN A 12 10.56 -0.26 -3.86
C ASN A 12 11.25 0.18 -5.16
N SER A 13 10.88 1.34 -5.70
CA SER A 13 11.50 1.90 -6.91
C SER A 13 11.42 3.42 -6.92
N SER A 14 12.57 4.10 -7.03
CA SER A 14 12.64 5.57 -6.98
C SER A 14 12.42 6.25 -8.33
N PHE A 15 12.59 5.53 -9.44
CA PHE A 15 12.58 6.11 -10.78
C PHE A 15 11.45 5.58 -11.65
N ALA A 16 11.08 6.34 -12.67
CA ALA A 16 10.16 5.91 -13.70
C ALA A 16 10.83 4.85 -14.59
N ARG A 17 10.10 3.78 -14.93
CA ARG A 17 10.58 2.69 -15.79
C ARG A 17 11.82 1.95 -15.28
N SER A 18 12.09 1.96 -13.97
CA SER A 18 13.17 1.16 -13.37
C SER A 18 12.74 -0.25 -12.95
N LEU A 19 11.47 -0.60 -13.13
CA LEU A 19 10.95 -1.95 -12.94
C LEU A 19 10.24 -2.45 -14.21
N ALA A 20 10.01 -3.76 -14.30
CA ALA A 20 9.20 -4.39 -15.34
C ALA A 20 8.57 -5.68 -14.78
N ILE A 21 7.61 -5.53 -13.85
CA ILE A 21 6.96 -6.67 -13.17
C ILE A 21 5.51 -6.80 -13.66
N PRO A 22 5.17 -7.87 -14.42
CA PRO A 22 3.79 -8.08 -14.86
C PRO A 22 2.81 -8.32 -13.70
N LEU A 23 1.59 -7.78 -13.81
CA LEU A 23 0.47 -8.11 -12.93
C LEU A 23 -0.23 -9.37 -13.44
N LEU A 24 0.36 -10.52 -13.17
CA LEU A 24 -0.16 -11.82 -13.61
C LEU A 24 -0.23 -12.83 -12.45
N PRO A 25 -1.28 -13.67 -12.41
CA PRO A 25 -2.51 -13.61 -13.22
C PRO A 25 -3.38 -12.38 -12.87
N PRO A 26 -4.32 -11.99 -13.75
CA PRO A 26 -5.29 -10.93 -13.45
C PRO A 26 -6.05 -11.20 -12.15
N SER A 27 -6.42 -10.12 -11.45
CA SER A 27 -7.08 -10.13 -10.14
C SER A 27 -6.27 -10.76 -9.01
N GLN A 28 -5.04 -11.20 -9.24
CA GLN A 28 -4.14 -11.61 -8.18
C GLN A 28 -3.38 -10.41 -7.63
N GLU A 29 -3.35 -10.33 -6.31
CA GLU A 29 -2.60 -9.31 -5.58
C GLU A 29 -1.09 -9.56 -5.67
N ALA A 30 -0.36 -8.53 -6.08
CA ALA A 30 1.10 -8.50 -6.13
C ALA A 30 1.64 -7.53 -5.08
N LEU A 31 2.47 -8.02 -4.17
CA LEU A 31 3.10 -7.20 -3.13
C LEU A 31 4.02 -6.15 -3.76
N PHE A 32 3.93 -4.89 -3.31
CA PHE A 32 4.88 -3.86 -3.72
C PHE A 32 5.48 -3.04 -2.57
N ALA A 33 4.91 -3.10 -1.36
CA ALA A 33 5.49 -2.40 -0.22
C ALA A 33 5.12 -3.05 1.12
N VAL A 34 6.01 -2.90 2.10
CA VAL A 34 5.79 -3.30 3.50
C VAL A 34 6.42 -2.27 4.41
N VAL A 35 5.66 -1.79 5.41
CA VAL A 35 6.17 -0.90 6.46
C VAL A 35 5.77 -1.46 7.82
N GLY A 36 6.69 -1.50 8.77
CA GLY A 36 6.39 -1.76 10.18
C GLY A 36 6.63 -0.50 11.01
N LEU A 37 5.62 -0.03 11.73
CA LEU A 37 5.66 1.15 12.59
C LEU A 37 5.68 0.70 14.05
N ASN A 38 6.64 1.17 14.84
CA ASN A 38 6.71 0.85 16.25
C ASN A 38 5.62 1.61 17.02
N CYS A 39 4.90 0.91 17.88
CA CYS A 39 3.91 1.47 18.79
C CYS A 39 4.45 1.43 20.22
N LEU A 40 5.25 2.44 20.58
CA LEU A 40 5.90 2.54 21.89
C LEU A 40 5.07 3.44 22.82
N ASP A 41 4.63 2.85 23.92
CA ASP A 41 3.85 3.52 24.97
C ASP A 41 2.68 4.35 24.46
N PRO A 42 1.77 3.81 23.60
CA PRO A 42 0.67 4.59 23.06
C PRO A 42 -0.27 5.08 24.18
N SER A 43 -0.86 6.26 23.99
CA SER A 43 -1.86 6.83 24.89
C SER A 43 -3.11 7.19 24.11
N GLY A 44 -4.29 6.85 24.62
CA GLY A 44 -5.56 7.16 23.96
C GLY A 44 -5.71 6.43 22.62
N ILE A 45 -6.22 7.13 21.60
CA ILE A 45 -6.58 6.49 20.33
C ILE A 45 -5.36 6.43 19.41
N VAL A 46 -5.02 5.23 18.93
CA VAL A 46 -3.95 5.04 17.94
C VAL A 46 -4.54 5.12 16.54
N ARG A 47 -3.89 5.90 15.67
CA ARG A 47 -4.28 6.07 14.26
C ARG A 47 -3.05 6.09 13.36
N ALA A 48 -3.19 5.62 12.12
CA ALA A 48 -2.17 5.76 11.10
C ALA A 48 -2.68 6.58 9.91
N GLU A 49 -1.77 7.33 9.31
CA GLU A 49 -1.98 8.01 8.03
C GLU A 49 -0.96 7.45 7.06
N PHE A 50 -1.37 7.19 5.81
CA PHE A 50 -0.48 6.63 4.82
C PHE A 50 -0.73 7.16 3.41
N THR A 51 0.30 7.06 2.58
CA THR A 51 0.25 7.35 1.15
C THR A 51 0.97 6.24 0.39
N ALA A 52 0.32 5.68 -0.62
CA ALA A 52 0.90 4.68 -1.51
C ALA A 52 0.94 5.22 -2.94
N SER A 53 1.99 4.90 -3.68
CA SER A 53 2.11 5.22 -5.10
C SER A 53 2.66 4.03 -5.86
N VAL A 54 2.03 3.71 -7.00
CA VAL A 54 2.45 2.65 -7.92
C VAL A 54 2.30 3.14 -9.35
N SER A 55 3.21 2.76 -10.23
CA SER A 55 3.15 3.13 -11.65
C SER A 55 2.93 1.92 -12.53
N ILE A 56 1.85 1.96 -13.31
CA ILE A 56 1.42 0.86 -14.19
C ILE A 56 1.52 1.31 -15.64
N GLN A 57 2.18 0.49 -16.46
CA GLN A 57 2.05 0.52 -17.91
C GLN A 57 0.88 -0.38 -18.30
N TYR A 58 -0.01 0.15 -19.14
CA TYR A 58 -1.11 -0.60 -19.74
C TYR A 58 -0.86 -0.82 -21.22
N GLU A 59 -1.09 -2.05 -21.68
CA GLU A 59 -1.29 -2.35 -23.09
C GLU A 59 -2.74 -2.02 -23.52
N PRO A 60 -2.96 -1.57 -24.77
CA PRO A 60 -4.29 -1.30 -25.30
C PRO A 60 -5.24 -2.48 -25.11
N GLY A 61 -6.50 -2.20 -24.77
CA GLY A 61 -7.52 -3.24 -24.65
C GLY A 61 -8.79 -2.86 -23.90
N GLY A 62 -9.19 -1.58 -23.94
CA GLY A 62 -10.45 -1.12 -23.34
C GLY A 62 -10.29 -0.67 -21.89
N LEU A 63 -11.30 -0.92 -21.06
CA LEU A 63 -11.32 -0.48 -19.66
C LEU A 63 -10.37 -1.33 -18.81
N ARG A 64 -9.43 -0.68 -18.10
CA ARG A 64 -8.49 -1.32 -17.18
C ARG A 64 -8.75 -0.81 -15.77
N ASP A 65 -8.72 -1.73 -14.83
CA ASP A 65 -8.84 -1.42 -13.41
C ASP A 65 -7.54 -1.80 -12.69
N VAL A 66 -7.00 -0.86 -11.92
CA VAL A 66 -5.90 -1.08 -10.98
C VAL A 66 -6.43 -0.88 -9.58
N THR A 67 -6.24 -1.86 -8.71
CA THR A 67 -6.66 -1.81 -7.31
C THR A 67 -5.44 -1.82 -6.41
N ILE A 68 -5.35 -0.87 -5.48
CA ILE A 68 -4.41 -0.90 -4.35
C ILE A 68 -5.16 -1.39 -3.12
N SER A 69 -4.61 -2.39 -2.44
CA SER A 69 -5.11 -2.91 -1.17
C SER A 69 -4.06 -2.73 -0.08
N VAL A 70 -4.44 -2.13 1.05
CA VAL A 70 -3.59 -1.96 2.22
C VAL A 70 -4.11 -2.84 3.35
N TYR A 71 -3.26 -3.72 3.84
CA TYR A 71 -3.56 -4.60 4.95
C TYR A 71 -2.73 -4.25 6.18
N ARG A 72 -3.35 -4.30 7.35
CA ARG A 72 -2.70 -4.17 8.66
C ARG A 72 -2.55 -5.52 9.34
N GLN A 73 -1.43 -5.71 10.02
CA GLN A 73 -1.22 -6.77 11.00
C GLN A 73 -0.52 -6.21 12.25
N LEU A 74 -0.96 -6.59 13.45
CA LEU A 74 -0.24 -6.30 14.68
C LEU A 74 0.80 -7.38 14.93
N VAL A 75 2.03 -6.98 15.26
CA VAL A 75 3.14 -7.90 15.50
C VAL A 75 3.92 -7.50 16.77
N ARG A 76 4.56 -8.48 17.41
CA ARG A 76 5.59 -8.24 18.44
C ARG A 76 6.79 -9.12 18.11
N GLY A 77 7.91 -8.49 17.75
CA GLY A 77 9.02 -9.20 17.11
C GLY A 77 8.55 -9.88 15.82
N ASN A 78 8.74 -11.20 15.72
CA ASN A 78 8.30 -11.99 14.57
C ASN A 78 6.93 -12.66 14.77
N ALA A 79 6.31 -12.52 15.96
CA ALA A 79 5.03 -13.12 16.27
C ALA A 79 3.88 -12.22 15.83
N ALA A 80 2.91 -12.78 15.12
CA ALA A 80 1.64 -12.12 14.83
C ALA A 80 0.79 -12.07 16.09
N LEU A 81 0.35 -10.87 16.49
CA LEU A 81 -0.63 -10.66 17.56
C LEU A 81 -2.06 -10.69 17.04
N SER A 82 -2.25 -10.43 15.75
CA SER A 82 -3.55 -10.44 15.09
C SER A 82 -3.50 -11.12 13.73
N GLY A 83 -4.68 -11.47 13.22
CA GLY A 83 -4.88 -11.72 11.80
C GLY A 83 -4.56 -10.47 10.97
N THR A 84 -4.45 -10.67 9.66
CA THR A 84 -4.30 -9.59 8.70
C THR A 84 -5.68 -9.00 8.40
N VAL A 85 -5.81 -7.67 8.43
CA VAL A 85 -7.07 -6.94 8.25
C VAL A 85 -6.94 -6.00 7.06
N LEU A 86 -7.89 -6.03 6.13
CA LEU A 86 -7.97 -5.02 5.06
C LEU A 86 -8.44 -3.70 5.67
N VAL A 87 -7.62 -2.66 5.58
CA VAL A 87 -7.93 -1.34 6.18
C VAL A 87 -8.23 -0.28 5.12
N TYR A 88 -7.80 -0.49 3.88
CA TYR A 88 -8.06 0.43 2.79
C TYR A 88 -7.98 -0.28 1.44
N THR A 89 -8.89 0.09 0.54
CA THR A 89 -8.84 -0.32 -0.86
C THR A 89 -9.28 0.84 -1.75
N ALA A 90 -8.65 0.99 -2.90
CA ALA A 90 -9.05 1.96 -3.90
C ALA A 90 -8.79 1.39 -5.30
N THR A 91 -9.74 1.63 -6.20
CA THR A 91 -9.66 1.19 -7.60
C THR A 91 -9.67 2.41 -8.51
N LEU A 92 -8.70 2.47 -9.42
CA LEU A 92 -8.70 3.39 -10.55
C LEU A 92 -9.14 2.63 -11.80
N SER A 93 -10.18 3.13 -12.46
CA SER A 93 -10.69 2.59 -13.73
C SER A 93 -10.44 3.59 -14.86
N GLU A 94 -9.74 3.16 -15.91
CA GLU A 94 -9.42 4.04 -17.04
C GLU A 94 -9.47 3.32 -18.40
N PRO A 95 -9.90 4.00 -19.48
CA PRO A 95 -9.89 3.45 -20.82
C PRO A 95 -8.48 3.48 -21.44
N THR A 96 -8.08 2.37 -22.04
CA THR A 96 -6.78 2.16 -22.72
C THR A 96 -7.04 1.74 -24.17
N LEU A 97 -7.19 2.72 -25.06
CA LEU A 97 -7.78 2.48 -26.38
C LEU A 97 -6.78 2.30 -27.53
N VAL A 98 -5.71 3.09 -27.60
CA VAL A 98 -4.88 3.15 -28.82
C VAL A 98 -3.40 2.91 -28.53
N ASP A 99 -2.85 3.56 -27.49
CA ASP A 99 -1.42 3.49 -27.19
C ASP A 99 -1.14 2.90 -25.81
N ALA A 100 -0.01 2.22 -25.70
CA ALA A 100 0.54 1.84 -24.41
C ALA A 100 0.82 3.11 -23.60
N SER A 101 0.35 3.15 -22.36
CA SER A 101 0.47 4.34 -21.54
C SER A 101 0.89 4.00 -20.12
N VAL A 102 1.71 4.85 -19.53
CA VAL A 102 2.13 4.75 -18.13
C VAL A 102 1.28 5.70 -17.30
N ARG A 103 0.79 5.22 -16.16
CA ARG A 103 0.04 6.01 -15.19
C ARG A 103 0.58 5.78 -13.81
N VAL A 104 0.67 6.87 -13.06
CA VAL A 104 1.00 6.84 -11.64
C VAL A 104 -0.32 6.88 -10.88
N PHE A 105 -0.58 5.85 -10.09
CA PHE A 105 -1.72 5.78 -9.19
C PHE A 105 -1.25 6.00 -7.77
N THR A 106 -1.69 7.12 -7.17
CA THR A 106 -1.37 7.50 -5.80
C THR A 106 -2.63 7.57 -4.98
N VAL A 107 -2.61 6.97 -3.79
CA VAL A 107 -3.72 6.92 -2.84
C VAL A 107 -3.26 7.39 -1.48
N SER A 108 -4.14 8.06 -0.75
CA SER A 108 -3.95 8.44 0.65
C SER A 108 -5.11 7.93 1.48
N GLY A 109 -4.82 7.40 2.66
CA GLY A 109 -5.83 6.86 3.56
C GLY A 109 -5.41 6.92 5.01
N ASN A 110 -6.37 6.63 5.88
CA ASN A 110 -6.19 6.62 7.33
C ASN A 110 -6.71 5.28 7.88
N ASP A 111 -6.08 4.80 8.95
CA ASP A 111 -6.50 3.65 9.74
C ASP A 111 -6.72 4.14 11.17
N TYR A 112 -7.97 4.14 11.63
CA TYR A 112 -8.38 4.75 12.88
C TYR A 112 -8.70 3.68 13.93
N ASP A 113 -8.48 4.02 15.20
CA ASP A 113 -8.77 3.15 16.35
C ASP A 113 -8.06 1.79 16.25
N ILE A 114 -6.76 1.85 15.99
CA ILE A 114 -5.91 0.66 15.89
C ILE A 114 -5.78 0.06 17.31
N PRO A 115 -6.15 -1.22 17.52
CA PRO A 115 -6.06 -1.86 18.83
C PRO A 115 -4.61 -2.30 19.14
N ALA A 116 -3.66 -1.38 19.01
CA ALA A 116 -2.25 -1.64 19.22
C ALA A 116 -1.94 -1.72 20.72
N GLU A 117 -1.28 -2.80 21.14
CA GLU A 117 -0.78 -2.94 22.50
C GLU A 117 0.54 -2.17 22.69
N GLU A 118 0.90 -1.94 23.94
CA GLU A 118 2.23 -1.43 24.31
C GLU A 118 3.34 -2.34 23.77
N ASN A 119 4.42 -1.73 23.27
CA ASN A 119 5.60 -2.41 22.72
C ASN A 119 5.24 -3.41 21.60
N SER A 120 4.20 -3.07 20.82
CA SER A 120 3.85 -3.76 19.57
C SER A 120 4.34 -2.97 18.36
N ALA A 121 4.21 -3.55 17.17
CA ALA A 121 4.37 -2.85 15.92
C ALA A 121 3.15 -3.05 15.03
N VAL A 122 2.80 -2.02 14.29
CA VAL A 122 1.75 -2.01 13.28
C VAL A 122 2.41 -2.23 11.93
N LYS A 123 2.20 -3.42 11.34
CA LYS A 123 2.72 -3.78 10.03
C LYS A 123 1.67 -3.52 8.96
N TYR A 124 1.99 -2.64 8.01
CA TYR A 124 1.24 -2.45 6.79
C TYR A 124 1.87 -3.21 5.64
N THR A 125 1.05 -3.92 4.88
CA THR A 125 1.43 -4.65 3.67
C THR A 125 0.55 -4.17 2.53
N VAL A 126 1.16 -3.74 1.43
CA VAL A 126 0.45 -3.10 0.33
C VAL A 126 0.59 -3.91 -0.95
N TYR A 127 -0.56 -4.21 -1.54
CA TYR A 127 -0.67 -4.96 -2.78
C TYR A 127 -1.26 -4.10 -3.87
N VAL A 128 -0.94 -4.47 -5.10
CA VAL A 128 -1.58 -3.97 -6.32
C VAL A 128 -2.09 -5.15 -7.14
N SER A 129 -3.27 -5.02 -7.72
CA SER A 129 -3.82 -5.98 -8.68
C SER A 129 -4.37 -5.27 -9.90
N GLY A 130 -4.40 -5.97 -11.04
CA GLY A 130 -4.97 -5.49 -12.29
C GLY A 130 -6.08 -6.41 -12.77
N ASN A 131 -7.12 -5.88 -13.42
CA ASN A 131 -8.25 -6.69 -13.91
C ASN A 131 -7.95 -7.50 -15.19
N ALA A 132 -6.81 -7.29 -15.84
CA ALA A 132 -6.51 -7.89 -17.13
C ALA A 132 -5.01 -8.12 -17.36
N THR A 133 -4.69 -8.86 -18.42
CA THR A 133 -3.31 -9.06 -18.88
C THR A 133 -2.77 -7.80 -19.58
N GLY A 134 -1.45 -7.73 -19.78
CA GLY A 134 -0.82 -6.56 -20.41
C GLY A 134 -0.68 -5.37 -19.47
N MET A 135 -0.76 -5.59 -18.16
CA MET A 135 -0.52 -4.58 -17.13
C MET A 135 0.83 -4.86 -16.47
N VAL A 136 1.73 -3.88 -16.46
CA VAL A 136 3.11 -4.05 -15.97
C VAL A 136 3.45 -2.94 -14.99
N ARG A 137 3.93 -3.30 -13.81
CA ARG A 137 4.52 -2.36 -12.85
C ARG A 137 5.86 -1.88 -13.36
N VAL A 138 5.99 -0.57 -13.55
CA VAL A 138 7.18 0.05 -14.16
C VAL A 138 7.94 1.01 -13.24
N GLY A 139 7.40 1.32 -12.06
CA GLY A 139 7.99 2.32 -11.16
C GLY A 139 7.74 3.77 -11.60
N PRO A 140 7.80 4.74 -10.68
CA PRO A 140 8.16 4.58 -9.25
C PRO A 140 7.10 3.85 -8.42
N GLU A 141 7.54 3.32 -7.27
CA GLU A 141 6.70 2.62 -6.30
C GLU A 141 7.16 2.93 -4.87
N SER A 142 6.24 3.42 -4.05
CA SER A 142 6.51 3.80 -2.66
C SER A 142 5.28 3.65 -1.76
N PHE A 143 5.53 3.42 -0.48
CA PHE A 143 4.52 3.53 0.57
C PHE A 143 5.13 4.21 1.78
N SER A 144 4.50 5.28 2.25
CA SER A 144 4.89 6.00 3.46
C SER A 144 3.72 5.94 4.44
N ALA A 145 4.04 5.72 5.72
CA ALA A 145 3.04 5.70 6.77
C ALA A 145 3.59 6.32 8.05
N SER A 146 2.71 6.99 8.78
CA SER A 146 2.97 7.62 10.08
C SER A 146 1.94 7.14 11.09
N LEU A 147 2.39 6.81 12.30
CA LEU A 147 1.56 6.34 13.40
C LEU A 147 1.47 7.43 14.47
N TYR A 148 0.27 7.71 14.94
CA TYR A 148 0.00 8.73 15.95
C TYR A 148 -0.86 8.17 17.09
N CYS A 149 -0.80 8.82 18.26
CA CYS A 149 -1.73 8.61 19.35
C CYS A 149 -2.15 9.93 20.01
N ASP A 150 -3.36 10.02 20.56
CA ASP A 150 -3.87 11.22 21.24
C ASP A 150 -4.93 10.97 22.32
#